data_AF-A0A9Q9BD67-F1
#
_entry.id   AF-A0A9Q9BD67-F1
#
_cell.length_a   1.000
_cell.length_b   1.000
_cell.length_c   1.000
_cell.angle_alpha   90.00
_cell.angle_beta   90.00
_cell.angle_gamma   90.00
#
_symmetry.space_group_name_H-M   'P 1'
#
loop_
_entity.id
_entity.type
_entity.pdbx_description
1 polymer ?
#
loop_
_entity_poly.entity_id
_entity_poly.type
_entity_poly.pdbx_seq_one_letter_code
_entity_poly.pdbx_strand_id
1 'polypeptide(L)'
;MKNIIIVLFHRYRQGVLILLRNKSLFFLFCILLISCKNKYSTNDFIFHIISPIESNVYYDDLPVVLSINKDIDSVYWTSSINGDLGKGSQISVNLLPGKHKIKVIAMGCEKVISITVLERFNKNLMKSKFRILQTPFDCIFKNQKYKAYIASLNGSADNFFIKKKNLNYLNCKDTNLEDEDGLKLFRCYDNINSVSPIPDVPILRYFKNTIENKSEKKFYIVNTKNQIAEPHYISFKKYYSSDNIDVWIPKKTLIDTVFLDLCINEVENIILDRVLKIFGKAADIDKNGKITIIFTQTINDEKKALGFFNPADFFKNNKDKNSVLYNPSSNEADIIYAAIPSGNPSDNYYYKAIAATIGHELTHAVSFTAKTYSRIIEGNLEAGRMDVFLDEGLSHLSENLIGYGFSGGNIKFFNKFLKDTTAYSFCKNSAAGLSDSAGQRGAMTLFLSWCFWKKGGMDWDVDNKVNLIDKGGISFLKELINSEYTGWEAIGYAFGTPTDTLFLEMLDSIIQSCNNKESVSCKKDPLTNEAVEFLPCMGEIDYNGFKITISEPEPKIKEGDVIKRFLPYSFAFLDNSLLEIENIYNVLTFYSENLEDSILFSLVR
;
A
#
# COMPACT_ATOMS: atom_id res chain seq x y z
N MET A 1 -1.81 -26.13 42.89
CA MET A 1 -2.13 -27.55 43.19
C MET A 1 -3.60 -27.64 43.63
N LYS A 2 -4.36 -28.51 42.96
CA LYS A 2 -5.65 -29.19 43.29
C LYS A 2 -6.64 -28.62 44.34
N ASN A 3 -7.83 -28.31 43.82
CA ASN A 3 -9.20 -28.74 44.19
C ASN A 3 -9.83 -28.53 45.60
N ILE A 4 -10.91 -27.71 45.59
CA ILE A 4 -12.34 -28.00 45.93
C ILE A 4 -12.68 -28.73 47.24
N ILE A 5 -13.66 -28.20 48.01
CA ILE A 5 -14.84 -28.92 48.57
C ILE A 5 -15.93 -27.95 49.08
N ILE A 6 -17.19 -28.31 48.79
CA ILE A 6 -18.49 -27.71 49.15
C ILE A 6 -19.04 -28.38 50.42
N VAL A 7 -19.78 -27.67 51.28
CA VAL A 7 -20.74 -28.29 52.23
C VAL A 7 -22.05 -27.49 52.37
N LEU A 8 -23.16 -28.24 52.31
CA LEU A 8 -24.59 -27.92 52.45
C LEU A 8 -25.06 -27.63 53.89
N PHE A 9 -26.26 -27.03 54.02
CA PHE A 9 -27.14 -27.24 55.18
C PHE A 9 -28.62 -27.47 54.81
N HIS A 10 -29.20 -28.50 55.45
CA HIS A 10 -30.61 -28.92 55.56
C HIS A 10 -31.50 -27.86 56.29
N ARG A 11 -32.84 -27.80 56.22
CA ARG A 11 -33.86 -28.84 56.54
C ARG A 11 -35.32 -28.35 56.23
N TYR A 12 -36.20 -29.32 56.00
CA TYR A 12 -37.64 -29.32 55.64
C TYR A 12 -38.68 -28.81 56.67
N ARG A 13 -39.87 -28.34 56.20
CA ARG A 13 -41.23 -28.88 56.56
C ARG A 13 -42.40 -28.34 55.70
N GLN A 14 -43.47 -29.14 55.60
CA GLN A 14 -44.54 -29.25 54.58
C GLN A 14 -45.91 -28.58 54.89
N GLY A 15 -46.79 -28.51 53.86
CA GLY A 15 -48.29 -28.61 53.89
C GLY A 15 -48.99 -27.57 52.98
N VAL A 16 -49.42 -27.82 51.72
CA VAL A 16 -50.50 -28.63 51.09
C VAL A 16 -51.95 -28.08 51.22
N LEU A 17 -52.45 -27.58 50.07
CA LEU A 17 -53.80 -27.50 49.44
C LEU A 17 -55.10 -27.25 50.25
N ILE A 18 -55.99 -26.41 49.68
CA ILE A 18 -57.40 -26.73 49.32
C ILE A 18 -57.95 -25.71 48.29
N LEU A 19 -58.78 -26.23 47.38
CA LEU A 19 -59.38 -25.64 46.18
C LEU A 19 -60.81 -25.08 46.42
N LEU A 20 -61.20 -24.14 45.55
CA LEU A 20 -62.54 -23.91 44.95
C LEU A 20 -63.63 -23.10 45.71
N ARG A 21 -63.97 -21.93 45.15
CA ARG A 21 -65.16 -21.64 44.28
C ARG A 21 -66.08 -20.50 44.73
N ASN A 22 -66.34 -19.61 43.74
CA ASN A 22 -67.57 -18.82 43.46
C ASN A 22 -67.99 -17.73 44.45
N LYS A 23 -68.64 -16.60 44.08
CA LYS A 23 -68.86 -15.81 42.85
C LYS A 23 -69.86 -14.72 43.30
N SER A 24 -69.65 -13.44 43.00
CA SER A 24 -70.64 -12.48 42.44
C SER A 24 -70.34 -11.00 42.74
N LEU A 25 -70.58 -10.17 41.71
CA LEU A 25 -70.50 -8.70 41.50
C LEU A 25 -69.32 -8.33 40.57
N PHE A 26 -69.44 -8.29 39.22
CA PHE A 26 -70.22 -7.37 38.35
C PHE A 26 -70.05 -5.90 38.80
N PHE A 27 -69.45 -4.96 38.06
CA PHE A 27 -69.59 -4.64 36.62
C PHE A 27 -68.46 -3.67 36.12
N LEU A 28 -68.20 -3.70 34.81
CA LEU A 28 -67.67 -2.66 33.89
C LEU A 28 -66.11 -2.54 33.85
N PHE A 29 -65.36 -2.72 32.75
CA PHE A 29 -65.56 -2.31 31.34
C PHE A 29 -64.67 -3.16 30.38
N CYS A 30 -65.26 -3.57 29.24
CA CYS A 30 -64.70 -3.93 27.91
C CYS A 30 -63.45 -4.84 27.79
N ILE A 31 -63.59 -6.13 27.47
CA ILE A 31 -63.86 -6.76 26.14
C ILE A 31 -62.61 -7.00 25.28
N LEU A 32 -62.29 -8.30 25.20
CA LEU A 32 -61.70 -9.08 24.11
C LEU A 32 -60.18 -8.99 23.84
N LEU A 33 -59.50 -9.90 24.53
CA LEU A 33 -58.40 -10.70 24.00
C LEU A 33 -58.82 -11.37 22.67
N ILE A 34 -58.51 -10.70 21.56
CA ILE A 34 -58.07 -11.38 20.35
C ILE A 34 -56.56 -11.29 20.41
N SER A 35 -55.90 -12.39 20.78
CA SER A 35 -54.47 -12.54 20.49
C SER A 35 -54.38 -12.63 18.97
N CYS A 36 -54.28 -11.46 18.35
CA CYS A 36 -53.85 -11.32 16.98
C CYS A 36 -52.51 -12.06 16.88
N LYS A 37 -52.47 -12.99 15.93
CA LYS A 37 -51.25 -13.37 15.22
C LYS A 37 -50.42 -12.10 15.02
N ASN A 38 -49.42 -11.88 15.86
CA ASN A 38 -48.26 -11.15 15.40
C ASN A 38 -47.60 -12.08 14.40
N LYS A 39 -48.04 -11.95 13.14
CA LYS A 39 -47.10 -11.99 12.02
C LYS A 39 -45.95 -11.12 12.50
N TYR A 40 -44.84 -11.74 12.89
CA TYR A 40 -43.58 -11.03 12.88
C TYR A 40 -43.50 -10.46 11.47
N SER A 41 -43.63 -9.14 11.41
CA SER A 41 -43.12 -8.36 10.30
C SER A 41 -41.74 -8.93 10.03
N THR A 42 -41.56 -9.52 8.86
CA THR A 42 -40.25 -9.63 8.23
C THR A 42 -39.79 -8.19 8.04
N ASN A 43 -39.25 -7.59 9.10
CA ASN A 43 -38.32 -6.49 8.95
C ASN A 43 -37.31 -7.01 7.94
N ASP A 44 -37.20 -6.34 6.79
CA ASP A 44 -36.28 -6.70 5.72
C ASP A 44 -34.92 -6.99 6.33
N PHE A 45 -34.61 -8.28 6.45
CA PHE A 45 -33.36 -8.73 7.03
C PHE A 45 -32.30 -8.51 5.97
N ILE A 46 -31.67 -7.34 6.00
CA ILE A 46 -30.62 -6.96 5.06
C ILE A 46 -29.27 -7.28 5.70
N PHE A 47 -28.50 -8.15 5.03
CA PHE A 47 -27.10 -8.42 5.34
C PHE A 47 -26.25 -8.20 4.09
N HIS A 48 -24.96 -7.95 4.25
CA HIS A 48 -23.98 -7.79 3.18
C HIS A 48 -22.88 -8.82 3.33
N ILE A 49 -22.38 -9.33 2.21
CA ILE A 49 -21.16 -10.13 2.18
C ILE A 49 -19.99 -9.16 2.32
N ILE A 50 -19.19 -9.31 3.36
CA ILE A 50 -17.97 -8.55 3.59
C ILE A 50 -16.81 -9.21 2.84
N SER A 51 -16.77 -10.54 2.85
CA SER A 51 -15.79 -11.34 2.15
C SER A 51 -16.46 -12.61 1.62
N PRO A 52 -16.10 -13.12 0.44
CA PRO A 52 -15.15 -12.54 -0.49
C PRO A 52 -15.71 -11.29 -1.20
N ILE A 53 -14.83 -10.49 -1.77
CA ILE A 53 -15.18 -9.29 -2.53
C ILE A 53 -15.63 -9.72 -3.92
N GLU A 54 -16.77 -9.19 -4.37
CA GLU A 54 -17.31 -9.49 -5.70
C GLU A 54 -16.32 -9.12 -6.80
N SER A 55 -16.25 -9.98 -7.83
CA SER A 55 -15.35 -9.90 -8.98
C SER A 55 -13.84 -9.95 -8.65
N ASN A 56 -13.46 -10.20 -7.40
CA ASN A 56 -12.05 -10.28 -7.01
C ASN A 56 -11.43 -11.65 -7.34
N VAL A 57 -10.09 -11.68 -7.34
CA VAL A 57 -9.27 -12.87 -7.59
C VAL A 57 -8.71 -13.40 -6.27
N TYR A 58 -8.93 -14.69 -6.05
CA TYR A 58 -8.42 -15.49 -4.94
C TYR A 58 -7.54 -16.62 -5.48
N TYR A 59 -6.93 -17.40 -4.60
CA TYR A 59 -5.99 -18.45 -4.98
C TYR A 59 -6.31 -19.75 -4.27
N ASP A 60 -6.17 -20.86 -4.97
CA ASP A 60 -6.55 -22.20 -4.48
C ASP A 60 -5.71 -22.69 -3.28
N ASP A 61 -4.55 -22.08 -3.09
CA ASP A 61 -3.62 -22.36 -2.01
C ASP A 61 -3.73 -21.39 -0.82
N LEU A 62 -4.71 -20.48 -0.86
CA LEU A 62 -5.06 -19.58 0.24
C LEU A 62 -6.54 -19.72 0.59
N PRO A 63 -6.88 -19.78 1.89
CA PRO A 63 -8.27 -19.86 2.28
C PRO A 63 -8.97 -18.53 1.98
N VAL A 64 -10.15 -18.63 1.37
CA VAL A 64 -11.06 -17.51 1.14
C VAL A 64 -11.96 -17.37 2.36
N VAL A 65 -11.87 -16.22 3.02
CA VAL A 65 -12.78 -15.89 4.12
C VAL A 65 -14.15 -15.60 3.52
N LEU A 66 -15.18 -16.28 4.03
CA LEU A 66 -16.57 -15.98 3.75
C LEU A 66 -17.16 -15.35 4.99
N SER A 67 -17.62 -14.11 4.90
CA SER A 67 -18.18 -13.39 6.03
C SER A 67 -19.31 -12.48 5.62
N ILE A 68 -20.29 -12.33 6.52
CA ILE A 68 -21.34 -11.32 6.42
C ILE A 68 -21.22 -10.31 7.55
N ASN A 69 -21.82 -9.12 7.36
CA ASN A 69 -21.82 -8.04 8.35
C ASN A 69 -22.74 -8.24 9.55
N LYS A 70 -23.24 -9.46 9.78
CA LYS A 70 -24.15 -9.80 10.87
C LYS A 70 -23.72 -11.11 11.50
N ASP A 71 -23.62 -11.11 12.83
CA ASP A 71 -23.26 -12.31 13.58
C ASP A 71 -24.51 -13.16 13.86
N ILE A 72 -24.68 -14.22 13.08
CA ILE A 72 -25.88 -15.07 13.06
C ILE A 72 -25.47 -16.53 12.85
N ASP A 73 -26.01 -17.41 13.69
CA ASP A 73 -25.68 -18.84 13.66
C ASP A 73 -26.33 -19.62 12.50
N SER A 74 -27.37 -19.05 11.89
CA SER A 74 -28.16 -19.66 10.80
C SER A 74 -27.74 -19.20 9.40
N VAL A 75 -26.43 -19.16 9.15
CA VAL A 75 -25.84 -18.77 7.86
C VAL A 75 -25.25 -19.99 7.17
N TYR A 76 -25.55 -20.15 5.88
CA TYR A 76 -25.13 -21.30 5.07
C TYR A 76 -24.44 -20.81 3.80
N TRP A 77 -23.27 -21.33 3.49
CA TRP A 77 -22.47 -20.95 2.33
C TRP A 77 -22.36 -22.08 1.32
N THR A 78 -22.43 -21.73 0.04
CA THR A 78 -22.26 -22.68 -1.06
C THR A 78 -21.45 -22.05 -2.20
N SER A 79 -20.75 -22.87 -2.96
CA SER A 79 -19.95 -22.53 -4.13
C SER A 79 -20.49 -23.31 -5.33
N SER A 80 -20.58 -22.67 -6.49
CA SER A 80 -20.95 -23.36 -7.74
C SER A 80 -20.00 -24.48 -8.16
N ILE A 81 -18.78 -24.53 -7.60
CA ILE A 81 -17.76 -25.55 -7.91
C ILE A 81 -17.59 -26.52 -6.73
N ASN A 82 -17.37 -26.00 -5.52
CA ASN A 82 -17.08 -26.82 -4.34
C ASN A 82 -18.35 -27.34 -3.64
N GLY A 83 -19.54 -26.89 -4.01
CA GLY A 83 -20.78 -27.29 -3.35
C GLY A 83 -20.93 -26.63 -1.97
N ASP A 84 -21.23 -27.41 -0.94
CA ASP A 84 -21.40 -26.90 0.43
C ASP A 84 -20.05 -26.46 1.01
N LEU A 85 -19.99 -25.22 1.50
CA LEU A 85 -18.79 -24.61 2.08
C LEU A 85 -18.85 -24.60 3.61
N GLY A 86 -20.03 -24.81 4.21
CA GLY A 86 -20.24 -24.83 5.65
C GLY A 86 -21.17 -23.74 6.17
N LYS A 87 -21.22 -23.63 7.50
CA LYS A 87 -22.16 -22.76 8.23
C LYS A 87 -21.45 -21.79 9.16
N GLY A 88 -22.00 -20.60 9.28
CA GLY A 88 -21.51 -19.54 10.19
C GLY A 88 -21.48 -18.17 9.52
N SER A 89 -21.63 -17.12 10.34
CA SER A 89 -21.51 -15.72 9.94
C SER A 89 -20.14 -15.39 9.35
N GLN A 90 -19.11 -16.11 9.79
CA GLN A 90 -17.76 -16.06 9.26
C GLN A 90 -17.15 -17.47 9.24
N ILE A 91 -16.73 -17.92 8.05
CA ILE A 91 -16.00 -19.17 7.84
C ILE A 91 -14.81 -18.94 6.92
N SER A 92 -13.87 -19.87 6.91
CA SER A 92 -12.68 -19.82 6.06
C SER A 92 -12.60 -21.12 5.29
N VAL A 93 -12.53 -21.04 3.95
CA VAL A 93 -12.61 -22.21 3.08
C VAL A 93 -11.58 -22.17 1.97
N ASN A 94 -11.00 -23.32 1.64
CA ASN A 94 -10.18 -23.45 0.44
C ASN A 94 -11.10 -23.73 -0.76
N LEU A 95 -10.99 -22.92 -1.79
CA LEU A 95 -11.77 -23.07 -3.01
C LEU A 95 -10.89 -23.69 -4.10
N LEU A 96 -11.49 -24.53 -4.94
CA LEU A 96 -10.78 -25.10 -6.10
C LEU A 96 -10.60 -24.03 -7.19
N PRO A 97 -9.61 -24.12 -8.08
CA PRO A 97 -9.49 -23.19 -9.20
C PRO A 97 -10.75 -23.12 -10.06
N GLY A 98 -11.16 -21.91 -10.43
CA GLY A 98 -12.28 -21.64 -11.34
C GLY A 98 -13.04 -20.36 -11.03
N LYS A 99 -14.09 -20.07 -11.81
CA LYS A 99 -15.03 -18.98 -11.53
C LYS A 99 -16.15 -19.50 -10.63
N HIS A 100 -16.21 -18.98 -9.40
CA HIS A 100 -17.22 -19.36 -8.43
C HIS A 100 -18.37 -18.38 -8.42
N LYS A 101 -19.58 -18.90 -8.24
CA LYS A 101 -20.69 -18.17 -7.65
C LYS A 101 -20.79 -18.58 -6.19
N ILE A 102 -20.37 -17.70 -5.29
CA ILE A 102 -20.47 -17.91 -3.85
C ILE A 102 -21.83 -17.41 -3.41
N LYS A 103 -22.64 -18.34 -2.91
CA LYS A 103 -23.99 -18.10 -2.43
C LYS A 103 -24.04 -18.24 -0.91
N VAL A 104 -24.72 -17.32 -0.25
CA VAL A 104 -25.02 -17.36 1.17
C VAL A 104 -26.52 -17.26 1.42
N ILE A 105 -27.02 -18.10 2.32
CA ILE A 105 -28.40 -18.10 2.79
C ILE A 105 -28.39 -17.83 4.28
N ALA A 106 -29.03 -16.73 4.71
CA ALA A 106 -29.14 -16.35 6.11
C ALA A 106 -30.60 -15.97 6.42
N MET A 107 -31.20 -16.62 7.42
CA MET A 107 -32.61 -16.40 7.83
C MET A 107 -33.63 -16.42 6.67
N GLY A 108 -33.38 -17.22 5.62
CA GLY A 108 -34.25 -17.33 4.44
C GLY A 108 -33.99 -16.30 3.34
N CYS A 109 -33.06 -15.36 3.52
CA CYS A 109 -32.59 -14.43 2.50
C CYS A 109 -31.34 -14.96 1.80
N GLU A 110 -31.28 -14.86 0.47
CA GLU A 110 -30.17 -15.32 -0.37
C GLU A 110 -29.38 -14.15 -0.97
N LYS A 111 -28.05 -14.26 -0.97
CA LYS A 111 -27.16 -13.40 -1.77
C LYS A 111 -26.13 -14.24 -2.51
N VAL A 112 -25.75 -13.79 -3.70
CA VAL A 112 -24.76 -14.45 -4.56
C VAL A 112 -23.77 -13.42 -5.07
N ILE A 113 -22.49 -13.74 -5.03
CA ILE A 113 -21.40 -12.96 -5.65
C ILE A 113 -20.57 -13.87 -6.54
N SER A 114 -19.92 -13.27 -7.54
CA SER A 114 -18.99 -13.99 -8.42
C SER A 114 -17.55 -13.68 -8.02
N ILE A 115 -16.70 -14.69 -7.93
CA ILE A 115 -15.25 -14.53 -7.70
C ILE A 115 -14.47 -15.45 -8.64
N THR A 116 -13.18 -15.17 -8.85
CA THR A 116 -12.29 -16.08 -9.58
C THR A 116 -11.25 -16.63 -8.63
N VAL A 117 -11.10 -17.94 -8.55
CA VAL A 117 -10.02 -18.60 -7.83
C VAL A 117 -9.03 -19.11 -8.87
N LEU A 118 -7.80 -18.63 -8.83
CA LEU A 118 -6.75 -19.08 -9.74
C LEU A 118 -5.95 -20.21 -9.07
N GLU A 119 -5.58 -21.20 -9.87
CA GLU A 119 -4.55 -22.16 -9.47
C GLU A 119 -3.24 -21.40 -9.31
N ARG A 120 -2.68 -21.39 -8.09
CA ARG A 120 -1.43 -20.68 -7.84
C ARG A 120 -0.23 -21.54 -8.17
N PHE A 121 -0.19 -22.86 -7.83
CA PHE A 121 0.93 -23.74 -8.24
C PHE A 121 0.64 -25.26 -8.22
N ASN A 122 0.91 -25.91 -9.35
CA ASN A 122 0.72 -27.34 -9.63
C ASN A 122 1.78 -28.26 -8.95
N LYS A 123 1.43 -29.47 -8.50
CA LYS A 123 2.28 -30.41 -7.73
C LYS A 123 3.28 -31.20 -8.62
N ASN A 124 4.48 -30.67 -8.88
CA ASN A 124 5.52 -31.44 -9.59
C ASN A 124 6.91 -31.37 -8.91
N LEU A 125 7.67 -32.46 -8.97
CA LEU A 125 9.01 -32.64 -8.35
C LEU A 125 10.16 -31.99 -9.15
N MET A 126 9.83 -31.25 -10.21
CA MET A 126 10.74 -30.53 -11.11
C MET A 126 10.43 -29.02 -11.11
N LYS A 127 10.18 -28.45 -9.93
CA LYS A 127 9.80 -27.04 -9.79
C LYS A 127 11.01 -26.11 -9.80
N SER A 128 10.79 -24.93 -10.38
CA SER A 128 11.67 -23.77 -10.23
C SER A 128 11.22 -22.83 -9.10
N LYS A 129 10.06 -23.07 -8.47
CA LYS A 129 9.55 -22.27 -7.35
C LYS A 129 9.03 -23.17 -6.24
N PHE A 130 9.39 -22.88 -4.99
CA PHE A 130 9.11 -23.68 -3.80
C PHE A 130 8.49 -22.78 -2.73
N ARG A 131 7.46 -23.28 -2.05
CA ARG A 131 6.81 -22.60 -0.92
C ARG A 131 7.24 -23.29 0.37
N ILE A 132 7.86 -22.53 1.26
CA ILE A 132 8.35 -22.97 2.56
C ILE A 132 7.23 -22.66 3.56
N LEU A 133 6.57 -23.71 4.05
CA LEU A 133 5.42 -23.63 4.98
C LEU A 133 5.76 -24.05 6.41
N GLN A 134 6.92 -24.69 6.59
CA GLN A 134 7.43 -25.14 7.88
C GLN A 134 8.95 -25.25 7.80
N THR A 135 9.63 -25.21 8.93
CA THR A 135 11.09 -25.43 9.00
C THR A 135 11.44 -26.55 10.00
N PRO A 136 12.45 -27.39 9.73
CA PRO A 136 13.29 -27.37 8.53
C PRO A 136 12.55 -27.79 7.25
N PHE A 137 12.92 -27.21 6.11
CA PHE A 137 12.39 -27.57 4.79
C PHE A 137 13.52 -27.93 3.84
N ASP A 138 13.49 -29.13 3.26
CA ASP A 138 14.46 -29.58 2.26
C ASP A 138 13.93 -29.28 0.85
N CYS A 139 14.70 -28.51 0.07
CA CYS A 139 14.46 -28.28 -1.35
C CYS A 139 15.47 -29.07 -2.18
N ILE A 140 14.96 -29.91 -3.08
CA ILE A 140 15.78 -30.75 -3.98
C ILE A 140 15.62 -30.26 -5.41
N PHE A 141 16.73 -29.99 -6.10
CA PHE A 141 16.74 -29.54 -7.50
C PHE A 141 17.92 -30.11 -8.27
N LYS A 142 17.81 -30.20 -9.61
CA LYS A 142 18.90 -30.69 -10.46
C LYS A 142 20.06 -29.70 -10.50
N ASN A 143 21.27 -30.20 -10.68
CA ASN A 143 22.42 -29.35 -10.91
C ASN A 143 22.39 -28.74 -12.31
N GLN A 144 22.09 -27.45 -12.38
CA GLN A 144 22.14 -26.63 -13.58
C GLN A 144 22.52 -25.20 -13.18
N LYS A 145 22.88 -24.37 -14.16
CA LYS A 145 23.12 -22.95 -13.92
C LYS A 145 21.78 -22.27 -13.61
N TYR A 146 21.52 -22.10 -12.33
CA TYR A 146 20.42 -21.29 -11.82
C TYR A 146 20.99 -20.06 -11.15
N LYS A 147 20.20 -19.00 -11.14
CA LYS A 147 20.22 -17.98 -10.10
C LYS A 147 19.05 -18.23 -9.17
N ALA A 148 19.09 -17.69 -7.96
CA ALA A 148 18.01 -17.93 -7.03
C ALA A 148 17.76 -16.74 -6.11
N TYR A 149 16.52 -16.64 -5.67
CA TYR A 149 16.10 -15.68 -4.66
C TYR A 149 15.13 -16.32 -3.68
N ILE A 150 15.08 -15.74 -2.49
CA ILE A 150 14.00 -15.93 -1.53
C ILE A 150 13.16 -14.66 -1.47
N ALA A 151 11.86 -14.80 -1.34
CA ALA A 151 10.94 -13.67 -1.24
C ALA A 151 9.79 -14.01 -0.29
N SER A 152 9.27 -12.99 0.38
CA SER A 152 8.03 -13.11 1.14
C SER A 152 6.91 -12.36 0.45
N LEU A 153 5.70 -12.89 0.54
CA LEU A 153 4.46 -12.14 0.32
C LEU A 153 3.96 -11.64 1.67
N ASN A 154 2.94 -12.28 2.26
CA ASN A 154 2.48 -11.93 3.61
C ASN A 154 3.26 -12.60 4.75
N GLY A 155 4.20 -13.50 4.45
CA GLY A 155 4.90 -14.26 5.48
C GLY A 155 6.04 -13.51 6.18
N SER A 156 6.46 -14.05 7.31
CA SER A 156 7.63 -13.59 8.06
C SER A 156 8.47 -14.78 8.48
N ALA A 157 9.77 -14.57 8.67
CA ALA A 157 10.61 -15.57 9.31
C ALA A 157 11.64 -14.93 10.24
N ASP A 158 11.81 -15.47 11.45
CA ASP A 158 12.85 -15.05 12.39
C ASP A 158 14.05 -15.99 12.32
N ASN A 159 15.25 -15.42 12.42
CA ASN A 159 16.53 -16.12 12.39
C ASN A 159 16.58 -17.16 11.24
N PHE A 160 16.21 -16.71 10.04
CA PHE A 160 16.11 -17.53 8.84
C PHE A 160 17.49 -17.77 8.24
N PHE A 161 17.86 -19.02 7.99
CA PHE A 161 19.14 -19.38 7.37
C PHE A 161 19.06 -20.63 6.50
N ILE A 162 20.05 -20.79 5.62
CA ILE A 162 20.11 -21.86 4.61
C ILE A 162 21.39 -22.66 4.80
N LYS A 163 21.27 -23.99 4.73
CA LYS A 163 22.42 -24.91 4.73
C LYS A 163 22.39 -25.82 3.51
N LYS A 164 23.56 -26.18 3.00
CA LYS A 164 23.70 -27.25 2.02
C LYS A 164 23.67 -28.59 2.73
N LYS A 165 23.01 -29.57 2.11
CA LYS A 165 23.00 -30.95 2.58
C LYS A 165 23.63 -31.83 1.51
N ASN A 166 24.76 -32.46 1.85
CA ASN A 166 25.38 -33.46 0.98
C ASN A 166 24.55 -34.73 1.02
N LEU A 167 23.94 -35.09 -0.10
CA LEU A 167 23.37 -36.42 -0.31
C LEU A 167 24.51 -37.42 -0.50
N ASN A 168 24.93 -38.10 0.57
CA ASN A 168 25.64 -39.35 0.43
C ASN A 168 24.65 -40.39 -0.11
N TYR A 169 24.69 -40.65 -1.42
CA TYR A 169 24.00 -41.73 -2.15
C TYR A 169 22.75 -42.30 -1.45
N LEU A 170 21.59 -41.68 -1.67
CA LEU A 170 20.33 -42.39 -1.51
C LEU A 170 20.17 -43.33 -2.71
N ASN A 171 20.46 -44.62 -2.50
CA ASN A 171 19.93 -45.70 -3.33
C ASN A 171 18.40 -45.73 -3.16
N CYS A 172 17.67 -44.85 -3.83
CA CYS A 172 16.22 -44.98 -3.96
C CYS A 172 15.92 -45.62 -5.31
N LYS A 173 15.64 -46.92 -5.27
CA LYS A 173 14.82 -47.57 -6.28
C LYS A 173 13.43 -46.92 -6.24
N ASP A 174 12.93 -46.55 -7.40
CA ASP A 174 11.53 -46.20 -7.61
C ASP A 174 10.63 -47.29 -7.00
N THR A 175 9.80 -46.90 -6.05
CA THR A 175 8.60 -47.67 -5.69
C THR A 175 7.44 -46.70 -5.54
N ASN A 176 6.59 -46.72 -6.57
CA ASN A 176 5.15 -46.52 -6.61
C ASN A 176 4.50 -45.56 -5.61
N LEU A 177 3.89 -44.53 -6.21
CA LEU A 177 2.76 -43.77 -5.72
C LEU A 177 1.59 -44.69 -5.34
N GLU A 178 1.07 -44.53 -4.12
CA GLU A 178 -0.36 -44.64 -3.82
C GLU A 178 -0.75 -43.54 -2.82
N ASP A 179 -1.91 -42.94 -3.11
CA ASP A 179 -2.65 -41.98 -2.29
C ASP A 179 -3.02 -42.58 -0.93
N GLU A 180 -3.03 -41.77 0.14
CA GLU A 180 -4.21 -41.61 1.00
C GLU A 180 -4.07 -40.48 2.02
N ASP A 181 -5.23 -39.89 2.30
CA ASP A 181 -5.54 -38.75 3.16
C ASP A 181 -5.07 -38.83 4.62
N GLY A 182 -4.92 -37.67 5.25
CA GLY A 182 -4.72 -37.58 6.70
C GLY A 182 -4.56 -36.17 7.27
N LEU A 183 -5.56 -35.30 7.08
CA LEU A 183 -5.72 -34.03 7.81
C LEU A 183 -5.59 -34.22 9.34
N LYS A 184 -4.78 -33.36 9.99
CA LYS A 184 -5.06 -32.84 11.34
C LYS A 184 -4.72 -31.34 11.42
N LEU A 185 -5.79 -30.55 11.55
CA LEU A 185 -5.84 -29.15 11.94
C LEU A 185 -5.20 -28.89 13.30
N PHE A 186 -4.60 -27.71 13.52
CA PHE A 186 -4.74 -26.90 14.75
C PHE A 186 -4.42 -25.40 14.50
N ARG A 187 -5.11 -24.53 15.26
CA ARG A 187 -5.27 -23.06 15.16
C ARG A 187 -4.35 -22.27 16.11
N CYS A 188 -4.12 -20.98 15.82
CA CYS A 188 -4.14 -19.81 16.75
C CYS A 188 -4.20 -18.53 15.89
N TYR A 189 -5.31 -17.77 15.85
CA TYR A 189 -5.74 -16.63 16.71
C TYR A 189 -4.88 -15.37 16.63
N ASP A 190 -5.34 -14.38 15.86
CA ASP A 190 -4.98 -12.98 16.04
C ASP A 190 -6.06 -12.25 16.84
N ASN A 191 -5.66 -11.72 17.99
CA ASN A 191 -6.38 -10.69 18.71
C ASN A 191 -6.10 -9.35 18.03
N ILE A 192 -7.08 -8.78 17.32
CA ILE A 192 -7.14 -7.34 17.08
C ILE A 192 -8.56 -6.86 17.35
N ASN A 193 -8.79 -6.43 18.59
CA ASN A 193 -9.86 -5.50 18.93
C ASN A 193 -9.21 -4.14 19.20
N SER A 194 -9.31 -3.22 18.24
CA SER A 194 -9.65 -1.80 18.48
C SER A 194 -9.52 -1.00 17.18
N VAL A 195 -10.55 -1.04 16.35
CA VAL A 195 -10.81 0.06 15.41
C VAL A 195 -11.92 0.90 16.04
N SER A 196 -11.59 2.12 16.46
CA SER A 196 -12.62 3.10 16.80
C SER A 196 -13.33 3.51 15.51
N PRO A 197 -14.67 3.48 15.46
CA PRO A 197 -15.41 4.04 14.34
C PRO A 197 -15.32 5.56 14.35
N ILE A 198 -15.00 6.16 13.20
CA ILE A 198 -15.22 7.60 12.97
C ILE A 198 -16.72 7.77 12.67
N PRO A 199 -17.41 8.79 13.22
CA PRO A 199 -18.87 8.86 13.15
C PRO A 199 -19.36 9.28 11.76
N ASP A 200 -20.43 8.63 11.31
CA ASP A 200 -21.30 9.07 10.22
C ASP A 200 -21.72 10.53 10.42
N VAL A 201 -21.37 11.43 9.49
CA VAL A 201 -22.02 12.76 9.41
C VAL A 201 -22.23 13.19 7.95
N PRO A 202 -23.49 13.41 7.53
CA PRO A 202 -23.83 13.95 6.21
C PRO A 202 -23.88 15.48 6.25
N ILE A 203 -23.15 16.21 5.38
CA ILE A 203 -23.45 17.65 5.18
C ILE A 203 -23.35 18.09 3.72
N LEU A 204 -24.44 18.78 3.36
CA LEU A 204 -24.85 19.38 2.11
C LEU A 204 -23.89 20.41 1.48
N ARG A 205 -23.92 20.35 0.15
CA ARG A 205 -23.53 21.36 -0.83
C ARG A 205 -24.00 22.75 -0.44
N TYR A 206 -23.10 23.72 -0.55
CA TYR A 206 -23.22 24.92 -1.39
C TYR A 206 -21.81 25.51 -1.50
N PHE A 207 -21.64 26.65 -2.17
CA PHE A 207 -20.59 27.67 -1.96
C PHE A 207 -19.94 28.19 -3.25
N LYS A 208 -20.35 29.44 -3.47
CA LYS A 208 -19.95 30.48 -4.40
C LYS A 208 -19.02 31.43 -3.63
N ASN A 209 -18.23 32.22 -4.37
CA ASN A 209 -17.39 33.39 -4.00
C ASN A 209 -15.88 33.09 -4.03
N THR A 210 -14.97 34.00 -4.41
CA THR A 210 -14.95 35.24 -5.24
C THR A 210 -13.46 35.49 -5.49
N ILE A 211 -13.06 35.80 -6.72
CA ILE A 211 -11.66 36.01 -7.11
C ILE A 211 -11.17 37.36 -6.52
N GLU A 212 -10.34 37.32 -5.47
CA GLU A 212 -9.66 38.51 -4.95
C GLU A 212 -8.18 38.48 -5.36
N ASN A 213 -7.82 39.29 -6.35
CA ASN A 213 -6.44 39.45 -6.79
C ASN A 213 -5.68 40.40 -5.84
N LYS A 214 -5.39 39.94 -4.61
CA LYS A 214 -4.65 40.69 -3.59
C LYS A 214 -3.13 40.55 -3.80
N SER A 215 -2.38 41.63 -3.59
CA SER A 215 -0.90 41.64 -3.65
C SER A 215 -0.24 41.16 -2.34
N GLU A 216 -0.98 41.14 -1.24
CA GLU A 216 -0.56 40.66 0.07
C GLU A 216 -1.64 39.76 0.70
N LYS A 217 -1.21 38.67 1.35
CA LYS A 217 -2.09 37.69 2.01
C LYS A 217 -1.38 37.12 3.25
N LYS A 218 -2.15 36.69 4.24
CA LYS A 218 -1.63 35.93 5.38
C LYS A 218 -1.94 34.45 5.18
N PHE A 219 -0.99 33.59 5.53
CA PHE A 219 -1.14 32.15 5.44
C PHE A 219 -0.84 31.49 6.77
N TYR A 220 -1.54 30.38 7.04
CA TYR A 220 -1.20 29.42 8.07
C TYR A 220 -0.16 28.45 7.52
N ILE A 221 0.99 28.35 8.19
CA ILE A 221 2.08 27.43 7.84
C ILE A 221 2.22 26.42 8.98
N VAL A 222 2.03 25.13 8.68
CA VAL A 222 2.22 24.07 9.67
C VAL A 222 3.65 24.10 10.21
N ASN A 223 3.81 23.87 11.52
CA ASN A 223 5.11 23.73 12.14
C ASN A 223 5.68 22.34 11.81
N THR A 224 6.64 22.25 10.89
CA THR A 224 7.19 20.96 10.45
C THR A 224 8.07 20.30 11.51
N LYS A 225 8.60 21.07 12.47
CA LYS A 225 9.37 20.55 13.60
C LYS A 225 8.49 19.92 14.68
N ASN A 226 7.30 20.47 14.90
CA ASN A 226 6.30 19.96 15.83
C ASN A 226 4.90 20.19 15.26
N GLN A 227 4.38 19.20 14.54
CA GLN A 227 3.08 19.27 13.87
C GLN A 227 1.89 19.41 14.83
N ILE A 228 2.09 19.16 16.13
CA ILE A 228 1.07 19.34 17.18
C ILE A 228 1.03 20.81 17.65
N ALA A 229 2.09 21.58 17.43
CA ALA A 229 2.11 22.99 17.78
C ALA A 229 1.20 23.81 16.87
N GLU A 230 0.77 24.98 17.37
CA GLU A 230 0.01 25.94 16.56
C GLU A 230 0.79 26.31 15.28
N PRO A 231 0.12 26.44 14.14
CA PRO A 231 0.76 26.84 12.90
C PRO A 231 1.29 28.27 13.01
N HIS A 232 2.33 28.56 12.24
CA HIS A 232 2.82 29.92 12.06
C HIS A 232 1.81 30.73 11.24
N TYR A 233 1.49 31.95 11.67
CA TYR A 233 0.60 32.85 10.93
C TYR A 233 1.38 34.04 10.38
N ILE A 234 1.82 33.92 9.12
CA ILE A 234 2.83 34.81 8.52
C ILE A 234 2.20 35.64 7.39
N SER A 235 2.69 36.87 7.20
CA SER A 235 2.27 37.75 6.09
C SER A 235 3.21 37.60 4.89
N PHE A 236 2.61 37.39 3.72
CA PHE A 236 3.30 37.18 2.45
C PHE A 236 2.93 38.26 1.44
N LYS A 237 3.83 38.49 0.49
CA LYS A 237 3.58 39.27 -0.72
C LYS A 237 3.65 38.35 -1.93
N LYS A 238 2.81 38.61 -2.93
CA LYS A 238 2.89 37.91 -4.22
C LYS A 238 4.21 38.32 -4.90
N TYR A 239 5.02 37.35 -5.25
CA TYR A 239 6.33 37.55 -5.87
C TYR A 239 6.26 37.36 -7.38
N TYR A 240 5.57 36.31 -7.81
CA TYR A 240 5.41 35.94 -9.21
C TYR A 240 3.99 35.44 -9.47
N SER A 241 3.50 35.62 -10.69
CA SER A 241 2.16 35.20 -11.10
C SER A 241 2.17 34.97 -12.62
N SER A 242 1.65 33.83 -13.04
CA SER A 242 1.44 33.48 -14.44
C SER A 242 0.04 32.92 -14.64
N ASP A 243 -0.25 32.33 -15.79
CA ASP A 243 -1.53 31.66 -16.04
C ASP A 243 -1.70 30.38 -15.23
N ASN A 244 -0.60 29.77 -14.76
CA ASN A 244 -0.61 28.44 -14.15
C ASN A 244 -0.23 28.43 -12.67
N ILE A 245 0.56 29.41 -12.20
CA ILE A 245 1.04 29.45 -10.81
C ILE A 245 0.98 30.85 -10.20
N ASP A 246 0.80 30.90 -8.89
CA ASP A 246 0.99 32.09 -8.07
C ASP A 246 2.05 31.79 -6.99
N VAL A 247 3.10 32.60 -6.93
CA VAL A 247 4.22 32.41 -5.98
C VAL A 247 4.21 33.49 -4.91
N TRP A 248 4.33 33.07 -3.66
CA TRP A 248 4.29 33.94 -2.49
C TRP A 248 5.55 33.79 -1.63
N ILE A 249 6.07 34.93 -1.16
CA ILE A 249 7.24 34.98 -0.26
C ILE A 249 6.95 35.83 1.00
N PRO A 250 7.62 35.58 2.13
CA PRO A 250 7.37 36.31 3.36
C PRO A 250 7.72 37.79 3.18
N LYS A 251 6.85 38.68 3.66
CA LYS A 251 7.00 40.14 3.44
C LYS A 251 8.28 40.71 4.05
N LYS A 252 8.76 40.13 5.15
CA LYS A 252 9.86 40.66 5.98
C LYS A 252 11.20 39.94 5.79
N THR A 253 11.27 38.92 4.95
CA THR A 253 12.49 38.14 4.76
C THR A 253 13.28 38.67 3.57
N LEU A 254 14.57 38.92 3.76
CA LEU A 254 15.49 39.18 2.65
C LEU A 254 15.80 37.84 1.99
N ILE A 255 15.48 37.72 0.70
CA ILE A 255 15.63 36.47 -0.06
C ILE A 255 16.51 36.77 -1.26
N ASP A 256 17.49 35.89 -1.51
CA ASP A 256 18.19 35.87 -2.79
C ASP A 256 17.22 35.37 -3.86
N THR A 257 16.80 36.30 -4.71
CA THR A 257 15.76 36.07 -5.72
C THR A 257 16.30 35.31 -6.93
N VAL A 258 17.62 35.25 -7.13
CA VAL A 258 18.21 34.59 -8.31
C VAL A 258 17.88 33.10 -8.32
N PHE A 259 18.09 32.40 -7.20
CA PHE A 259 17.81 30.96 -7.11
C PHE A 259 16.31 30.66 -6.99
N LEU A 260 15.54 31.62 -6.50
CA LEU A 260 14.09 31.55 -6.51
C LEU A 260 13.55 31.59 -7.94
N ASP A 261 14.03 32.53 -8.77
CA ASP A 261 13.64 32.64 -10.18
C ASP A 261 14.05 31.39 -10.98
N LEU A 262 15.25 30.85 -10.73
CA LEU A 262 15.67 29.58 -11.34
C LEU A 262 14.75 28.42 -10.94
N CYS A 263 14.39 28.31 -9.66
CA CYS A 263 13.45 27.30 -9.18
C CYS A 263 12.08 27.43 -9.85
N ILE A 264 11.52 28.65 -9.88
CA ILE A 264 10.23 28.94 -10.52
C ILE A 264 10.26 28.56 -12.00
N ASN A 265 11.35 28.87 -12.70
CA ASN A 265 11.51 28.54 -14.12
C ASN A 265 11.52 27.03 -14.38
N GLU A 266 12.21 26.23 -13.55
CA GLU A 266 12.17 24.76 -13.65
C GLU A 266 10.75 24.23 -13.39
N VAL A 267 10.08 24.78 -12.37
CA VAL A 267 8.72 24.36 -11.99
C VAL A 267 7.72 24.64 -13.10
N GLU A 268 7.69 25.87 -13.59
CA GLU A 268 6.66 26.32 -14.53
C GLU A 268 6.86 25.75 -15.94
N ASN A 269 8.10 25.72 -16.43
CA ASN A 269 8.36 25.40 -17.84
C ASN A 269 8.65 23.91 -18.09
N ILE A 270 8.82 23.11 -17.04
CA ILE A 270 9.14 21.68 -17.18
C ILE A 270 8.27 20.82 -16.24
N ILE A 271 8.39 21.05 -14.93
CA ILE A 271 7.86 20.11 -13.93
C ILE A 271 6.34 20.09 -13.95
N LEU A 272 5.69 21.26 -13.96
CA LEU A 272 4.23 21.36 -13.90
C LEU A 272 3.60 20.61 -15.07
N ASP A 273 4.01 20.92 -16.30
CA ASP A 273 3.50 20.27 -17.51
C ASP A 273 3.67 18.75 -17.47
N ARG A 274 4.83 18.27 -16.98
CA ARG A 274 5.10 16.83 -16.89
C ARG A 274 4.28 16.15 -15.81
N VAL A 275 4.17 16.71 -14.60
CA VAL A 275 3.31 16.17 -13.54
C VAL A 275 1.87 16.11 -14.01
N LEU A 276 1.37 17.19 -14.64
CA LEU A 276 0.01 17.25 -15.18
C LEU A 276 -0.21 16.20 -16.28
N LYS A 277 0.79 15.99 -17.14
CA LYS A 277 0.73 14.99 -18.21
C LYS A 277 0.71 13.57 -17.65
N ILE A 278 1.57 13.27 -16.68
CA ILE A 278 1.73 11.92 -16.10
C ILE A 278 0.53 11.57 -15.21
N PHE A 279 0.17 12.45 -14.26
CA PHE A 279 -0.76 12.10 -13.18
C PHE A 279 -2.13 12.75 -13.33
N GLY A 280 -2.19 13.95 -13.90
CA GLY A 280 -3.42 14.74 -13.99
C GLY A 280 -3.35 16.03 -13.16
N LYS A 281 -4.50 16.67 -12.95
CA LYS A 281 -4.59 17.97 -12.25
C LYS A 281 -4.98 17.78 -10.78
N ALA A 282 -4.42 18.62 -9.92
CA ALA A 282 -4.95 18.81 -8.57
C ALA A 282 -6.27 19.62 -8.63
N ALA A 283 -7.07 19.55 -7.57
CA ALA A 283 -8.27 20.35 -7.44
C ALA A 283 -7.91 21.84 -7.31
N ASP A 284 -8.64 22.70 -8.02
CA ASP A 284 -8.57 24.16 -7.90
C ASP A 284 -9.53 24.60 -6.79
N ILE A 285 -8.99 24.77 -5.59
CA ILE A 285 -9.79 24.92 -4.36
C ILE A 285 -10.32 26.35 -4.25
N ASP A 286 -9.49 27.34 -4.57
CA ASP A 286 -9.84 28.76 -4.48
C ASP A 286 -10.39 29.34 -5.79
N LYS A 287 -10.50 28.50 -6.84
CA LYS A 287 -11.13 28.79 -8.15
C LYS A 287 -10.40 29.89 -8.92
N ASN A 288 -9.09 29.95 -8.78
CA ASN A 288 -8.25 30.92 -9.47
C ASN A 288 -7.57 30.33 -10.72
N GLY A 289 -7.67 29.00 -10.93
CA GLY A 289 -7.09 28.28 -12.06
C GLY A 289 -5.60 27.96 -11.94
N LYS A 290 -4.98 28.21 -10.78
CA LYS A 290 -3.52 28.18 -10.56
C LYS A 290 -3.15 27.45 -9.28
N ILE A 291 -2.04 26.73 -9.33
CA ILE A 291 -1.42 26.20 -8.12
C ILE A 291 -0.71 27.34 -7.37
N THR A 292 -0.95 27.43 -6.06
CA THR A 292 -0.23 28.38 -5.20
C THR A 292 1.05 27.74 -4.66
N ILE A 293 2.19 28.41 -4.82
CA ILE A 293 3.48 27.99 -4.24
C ILE A 293 3.91 29.00 -3.17
N ILE A 294 4.13 28.52 -1.94
CA ILE A 294 4.59 29.33 -0.82
C ILE A 294 6.03 28.95 -0.47
N PHE A 295 6.96 29.87 -0.72
CA PHE A 295 8.33 29.74 -0.23
C PHE A 295 8.44 30.34 1.17
N THR A 296 9.03 29.62 2.13
CA THR A 296 9.16 30.11 3.50
C THR A 296 10.45 29.67 4.19
N GLN A 297 11.10 30.62 4.86
CA GLN A 297 12.32 30.39 5.64
C GLN A 297 12.09 29.43 6.82
N THR A 298 10.85 29.34 7.32
CA THR A 298 10.48 28.44 8.41
C THR A 298 10.86 26.99 8.11
N ILE A 299 10.66 26.52 6.86
CA ILE A 299 11.01 25.15 6.47
C ILE A 299 12.54 24.97 6.51
N ASN A 300 13.31 25.95 6.01
CA ASN A 300 14.77 25.92 6.08
C ASN A 300 15.28 25.86 7.53
N ASP A 301 14.67 26.64 8.42
CA ASP A 301 15.07 26.76 9.83
C ASP A 301 14.73 25.49 10.63
N GLU A 302 13.61 24.85 10.31
CA GLU A 302 13.14 23.63 10.97
C GLU A 302 13.93 22.38 10.53
N LYS A 303 14.50 22.37 9.31
CA LYS A 303 15.40 21.31 8.78
C LYS A 303 14.81 19.89 8.83
N LYS A 304 13.49 19.77 8.68
CA LYS A 304 12.75 18.50 8.69
C LYS A 304 12.27 18.06 7.32
N ALA A 305 11.98 19.00 6.44
CA ALA A 305 11.50 18.77 5.09
C ALA A 305 12.10 19.81 4.14
N LEU A 306 12.00 19.55 2.84
CA LEU A 306 12.33 20.52 1.79
C LEU A 306 11.06 21.24 1.26
N GLY A 307 9.91 20.60 1.44
CA GLY A 307 8.58 21.07 1.09
C GLY A 307 7.54 20.15 1.68
N PHE A 308 6.27 20.50 1.55
CA PHE A 308 5.14 19.64 1.88
C PHE A 308 3.86 20.08 1.18
N PHE A 309 2.98 19.12 0.92
CA PHE A 309 1.56 19.32 0.66
C PHE A 309 0.75 19.17 1.95
N ASN A 310 -0.20 20.07 2.19
CA ASN A 310 -1.12 19.99 3.33
C ASN A 310 -2.56 19.78 2.85
N PRO A 311 -3.10 18.54 2.90
CA PRO A 311 -4.44 18.27 2.41
C PRO A 311 -5.55 18.95 3.22
N ALA A 312 -5.27 19.43 4.43
CA ALA A 312 -6.25 20.17 5.23
C ALA A 312 -6.66 21.50 4.56
N ASP A 313 -5.77 22.08 3.74
CA ASP A 313 -6.04 23.32 2.99
C ASP A 313 -7.11 23.16 1.92
N PHE A 314 -7.45 21.92 1.52
CA PHE A 314 -8.52 21.64 0.55
C PHE A 314 -9.93 21.77 1.16
N PHE A 315 -10.03 21.78 2.49
CA PHE A 315 -11.30 21.84 3.20
C PHE A 315 -11.48 23.18 3.89
N LYS A 316 -12.72 23.52 4.20
CA LYS A 316 -13.06 24.80 4.82
C LYS A 316 -12.36 25.03 6.15
N ASN A 317 -12.01 26.29 6.39
CA ASN A 317 -11.60 26.76 7.70
C ASN A 317 -12.78 26.66 8.66
N ASN A 318 -12.59 25.93 9.76
CA ASN A 318 -13.59 25.79 10.81
C ASN A 318 -12.93 25.85 12.18
N LYS A 319 -13.26 26.88 12.95
CA LYS A 319 -12.68 27.16 14.27
C LYS A 319 -13.52 26.61 15.42
N ASP A 320 -14.66 26.01 15.16
CA ASP A 320 -15.46 25.37 16.21
C ASP A 320 -14.82 24.05 16.63
N LYS A 321 -14.19 24.05 17.81
CA LYS A 321 -13.51 22.90 18.39
C LYS A 321 -14.42 21.69 18.64
N ASN A 322 -15.73 21.89 18.69
CA ASN A 322 -16.71 20.83 18.89
C ASN A 322 -17.26 20.27 17.56
N SER A 323 -16.92 20.89 16.43
CA SER A 323 -17.31 20.42 15.11
C SER A 323 -16.46 19.23 14.68
N VAL A 324 -17.10 18.21 14.10
CA VAL A 324 -16.39 17.10 13.43
C VAL A 324 -15.57 17.57 12.22
N LEU A 325 -15.89 18.77 11.70
CA LEU A 325 -15.16 19.42 10.61
C LEU A 325 -14.12 20.42 11.11
N TYR A 326 -13.70 20.34 12.38
CA TYR A 326 -12.70 21.26 12.96
C TYR A 326 -11.42 21.28 12.12
N ASN A 327 -11.12 22.45 11.57
CA ASN A 327 -10.00 22.69 10.67
C ASN A 327 -9.60 24.17 10.75
N PRO A 328 -9.10 24.64 11.90
CA PRO A 328 -8.94 26.06 12.20
C PRO A 328 -7.83 26.74 11.38
N SER A 329 -6.99 25.93 10.74
CA SER A 329 -5.72 26.33 10.14
C SER A 329 -5.69 26.13 8.62
N SER A 330 -6.82 25.77 8.02
CA SER A 330 -6.91 25.70 6.57
C SER A 330 -6.84 27.08 5.94
N ASN A 331 -6.11 27.15 4.83
CA ASN A 331 -6.01 28.30 3.94
C ASN A 331 -7.05 28.27 2.80
N GLU A 332 -7.87 27.21 2.70
CA GLU A 332 -8.89 27.03 1.67
C GLU A 332 -8.35 27.23 0.24
N ALA A 333 -7.21 26.60 -0.06
CA ALA A 333 -6.48 26.77 -1.31
C ALA A 333 -5.61 25.54 -1.64
N ASP A 334 -5.30 25.35 -2.92
CA ASP A 334 -4.36 24.36 -3.43
C ASP A 334 -2.93 24.90 -3.37
N ILE A 335 -2.28 24.62 -2.24
CA ILE A 335 -0.97 25.15 -1.88
C ILE A 335 0.09 24.06 -1.83
N ILE A 336 1.23 24.32 -2.46
CA ILE A 336 2.50 23.63 -2.22
C ILE A 336 3.43 24.52 -1.39
N TYR A 337 3.92 24.01 -0.27
CA TYR A 337 4.85 24.71 0.60
C TYR A 337 6.28 24.25 0.29
N ALA A 338 7.22 25.19 0.17
CA ALA A 338 8.60 24.90 -0.18
C ALA A 338 9.59 25.73 0.65
N ALA A 339 10.76 25.16 0.93
CA ALA A 339 11.89 25.88 1.49
C ALA A 339 12.42 26.92 0.50
N ILE A 340 13.02 27.99 0.99
CA ILE A 340 13.71 28.98 0.16
C ILE A 340 14.94 28.31 -0.49
N PRO A 341 15.08 28.36 -1.83
CA PRO A 341 16.15 27.67 -2.54
C PRO A 341 17.50 28.36 -2.37
N SER A 342 18.56 27.58 -2.47
CA SER A 342 19.95 28.02 -2.46
C SER A 342 20.66 27.70 -3.79
N GLY A 343 21.77 28.39 -4.04
CA GLY A 343 22.59 28.20 -5.23
C GLY A 343 23.69 27.16 -5.12
N ASN A 344 23.91 26.62 -3.93
CA ASN A 344 25.02 25.70 -3.68
C ASN A 344 24.60 24.26 -4.06
N PRO A 345 25.21 23.61 -5.06
CA PRO A 345 24.85 22.25 -5.46
C PRO A 345 25.08 21.19 -4.37
N SER A 346 25.90 21.51 -3.36
CA SER A 346 26.15 20.61 -2.21
C SER A 346 25.13 20.78 -1.08
N ASP A 347 24.23 21.76 -1.17
CA ASP A 347 23.20 22.04 -0.16
C ASP A 347 21.92 21.24 -0.49
N ASN A 348 21.26 20.74 0.55
CA ASN A 348 19.96 20.06 0.39
C ASN A 348 18.88 21.01 -0.12
N TYR A 349 19.05 22.32 0.06
CA TYR A 349 18.14 23.35 -0.44
C TYR A 349 18.52 23.87 -1.84
N TYR A 350 19.42 23.19 -2.56
CA TYR A 350 19.74 23.57 -3.94
C TYR A 350 18.48 23.73 -4.80
N TYR A 351 18.41 24.77 -5.65
CA TYR A 351 17.17 25.12 -6.36
C TYR A 351 16.56 23.94 -7.15
N LYS A 352 17.37 23.05 -7.75
CA LYS A 352 16.86 21.86 -8.43
C LYS A 352 16.26 20.82 -7.48
N ALA A 353 16.82 20.69 -6.28
CA ALA A 353 16.26 19.81 -5.25
C ALA A 353 14.91 20.33 -4.76
N ILE A 354 14.77 21.66 -4.61
CA ILE A 354 13.49 22.29 -4.26
C ILE A 354 12.48 22.18 -5.40
N ALA A 355 12.89 22.39 -6.65
CA ALA A 355 12.02 22.21 -7.81
C ALA A 355 11.51 20.75 -7.91
N ALA A 356 12.40 19.77 -7.74
CA ALA A 356 12.05 18.35 -7.67
C ALA A 356 11.05 18.07 -6.55
N THR A 357 11.28 18.65 -5.36
CA THR A 357 10.36 18.54 -4.21
C THR A 357 9.00 19.14 -4.55
N ILE A 358 8.92 20.27 -5.26
CA ILE A 358 7.62 20.83 -5.67
C ILE A 358 6.87 19.85 -6.60
N GLY A 359 7.57 19.18 -7.52
CA GLY A 359 6.99 18.11 -8.34
C GLY A 359 6.50 16.90 -7.52
N HIS A 360 7.26 16.52 -6.50
CA HIS A 360 6.90 15.49 -5.52
C HIS A 360 5.60 15.87 -4.78
N GLU A 361 5.54 17.06 -4.18
CA GLU A 361 4.36 17.52 -3.43
C GLU A 361 3.13 17.74 -4.32
N LEU A 362 3.33 18.18 -5.56
CA LEU A 362 2.26 18.27 -6.53
C LEU A 362 1.66 16.89 -6.86
N THR A 363 2.48 15.83 -6.83
CA THR A 363 2.01 14.46 -7.03
C THR A 363 1.07 14.03 -5.90
N HIS A 364 1.39 14.37 -4.65
CA HIS A 364 0.48 14.18 -3.51
C HIS A 364 -0.83 14.96 -3.68
N ALA A 365 -0.76 16.21 -4.15
CA ALA A 365 -1.96 17.01 -4.38
C ALA A 365 -2.87 16.39 -5.46
N VAL A 366 -2.29 15.86 -6.54
CA VAL A 366 -3.02 15.16 -7.61
C VAL A 366 -3.61 13.83 -7.10
N SER A 367 -2.83 13.01 -6.40
CA SER A 367 -3.30 11.72 -5.87
C SER A 367 -4.44 11.93 -4.86
N PHE A 368 -4.29 12.89 -3.95
CA PHE A 368 -5.31 13.26 -2.97
C PHE A 368 -6.58 13.80 -3.64
N THR A 369 -6.42 14.57 -4.72
CA THR A 369 -7.55 15.07 -5.51
C THR A 369 -8.41 13.92 -6.04
N ALA A 370 -7.78 12.94 -6.70
CA ALA A 370 -8.50 11.85 -7.37
C ALA A 370 -9.01 10.78 -6.40
N LYS A 371 -8.18 10.36 -5.44
CA LYS A 371 -8.50 9.27 -4.49
C LYS A 371 -9.49 9.70 -3.41
N THR A 372 -9.41 10.96 -2.98
CA THR A 372 -10.07 11.40 -1.74
C THR A 372 -10.98 12.60 -1.99
N TYR A 373 -10.42 13.76 -2.34
CA TYR A 373 -11.18 15.01 -2.37
C TYR A 373 -12.37 14.98 -3.34
N SER A 374 -12.15 14.58 -4.59
CA SER A 374 -13.20 14.55 -5.62
C SER A 374 -14.35 13.61 -5.22
N ARG A 375 -14.02 12.49 -4.59
CA ARG A 375 -15.01 11.50 -4.12
C ARG A 375 -15.80 12.03 -2.93
N ILE A 376 -15.15 12.71 -1.99
CA ILE A 376 -15.83 13.36 -0.86
C ILE A 376 -16.84 14.40 -1.36
N ILE A 377 -16.45 15.26 -2.30
CA ILE A 377 -17.37 16.28 -2.85
C ILE A 377 -18.49 15.67 -3.70
N GLU A 378 -18.27 14.49 -4.30
CA GLU A 378 -19.28 13.69 -5.00
C GLU A 378 -20.23 12.94 -4.05
N GLY A 379 -19.90 12.87 -2.76
CA GLY A 379 -20.74 12.33 -1.70
C GLY A 379 -20.23 11.02 -1.07
N ASN A 380 -19.09 10.49 -1.52
CA ASN A 380 -18.43 9.36 -0.88
C ASN A 380 -17.57 9.87 0.29
N LEU A 381 -18.19 9.99 1.46
CA LEU A 381 -17.56 10.48 2.70
C LEU A 381 -16.55 9.49 3.30
N GLU A 382 -16.57 8.23 2.87
CA GLU A 382 -15.65 7.18 3.31
C GLU A 382 -14.44 7.03 2.37
N ALA A 383 -14.29 7.91 1.38
CA ALA A 383 -13.18 7.86 0.45
C ALA A 383 -11.83 7.93 1.19
N GLY A 384 -11.11 6.81 1.17
CA GLY A 384 -9.81 6.68 1.80
C GLY A 384 -8.73 7.52 1.12
N ARG A 385 -7.62 7.71 1.83
CA ARG A 385 -6.36 8.17 1.24
C ARG A 385 -5.60 7.00 0.67
N MET A 386 -4.79 7.26 -0.35
CA MET A 386 -3.76 6.32 -0.77
C MET A 386 -2.88 5.96 0.43
N ASP A 387 -2.55 4.67 0.57
CA ASP A 387 -1.68 4.21 1.64
C ASP A 387 -0.31 4.89 1.53
N VAL A 388 0.26 5.25 2.68
CA VAL A 388 1.48 6.09 2.76
C VAL A 388 2.62 5.53 1.90
N PHE A 389 2.87 4.22 1.94
CA PHE A 389 3.95 3.61 1.14
C PHE A 389 3.76 3.82 -0.36
N LEU A 390 2.51 3.80 -0.84
CA LEU A 390 2.17 3.92 -2.25
C LEU A 390 2.21 5.38 -2.67
N ASP A 391 1.67 6.28 -1.85
CA ASP A 391 1.65 7.72 -2.11
C ASP A 391 3.08 8.29 -2.17
N GLU A 392 3.93 7.96 -1.19
CA GLU A 392 5.35 8.34 -1.17
C GLU A 392 6.14 7.68 -2.30
N GLY A 393 5.87 6.40 -2.59
CA GLY A 393 6.48 5.69 -3.70
C GLY A 393 6.16 6.32 -5.06
N LEU A 394 4.93 6.80 -5.24
CA LEU A 394 4.47 7.48 -6.45
C LEU A 394 5.09 8.86 -6.60
N SER A 395 5.18 9.63 -5.51
CA SER A 395 5.81 10.95 -5.51
C SER A 395 7.33 10.87 -5.76
N HIS A 396 8.02 9.84 -5.25
CA HIS A 396 9.41 9.61 -5.61
C HIS A 396 9.60 9.07 -7.04
N LEU A 397 8.70 8.21 -7.53
CA LEU A 397 8.70 7.86 -8.95
C LEU A 397 8.48 9.10 -9.82
N SER A 398 7.62 10.02 -9.41
CA SER A 398 7.37 11.29 -10.09
C SER A 398 8.66 12.04 -10.33
N GLU A 399 9.48 12.28 -9.29
CA GLU A 399 10.79 12.94 -9.39
C GLU A 399 11.66 12.35 -10.52
N ASN A 400 11.68 11.02 -10.64
CA ASN A 400 12.43 10.35 -11.71
C ASN A 400 11.83 10.65 -13.08
N LEU A 401 10.51 10.48 -13.23
CA LEU A 401 9.82 10.61 -14.52
C LEU A 401 9.80 12.07 -15.01
N ILE A 402 9.80 13.04 -14.12
CA ILE A 402 9.91 14.46 -14.49
C ILE A 402 11.36 14.89 -14.77
N GLY A 403 12.35 14.01 -14.59
CA GLY A 403 13.75 14.25 -14.93
C GLY A 403 14.62 14.80 -13.79
N TYR A 404 14.22 14.65 -12.53
CA TYR A 404 14.91 15.22 -11.36
C TYR A 404 15.22 14.16 -10.28
N GLY A 405 15.31 12.87 -10.63
CA GLY A 405 15.55 11.79 -9.67
C GLY A 405 16.93 11.83 -8.97
N PHE A 406 17.92 12.47 -9.58
CA PHE A 406 19.25 12.69 -8.98
C PHE A 406 19.27 14.00 -8.20
N SER A 407 18.82 15.09 -8.82
CA SER A 407 18.84 16.41 -8.19
C SER A 407 17.88 16.52 -7.01
N GLY A 408 16.74 15.82 -7.03
CA GLY A 408 15.82 15.65 -5.90
C GLY A 408 16.34 14.70 -4.81
N GLY A 409 17.37 13.91 -5.12
CA GLY A 409 18.02 13.01 -4.18
C GLY A 409 17.37 11.62 -4.06
N ASN A 410 16.31 11.33 -4.83
CA ASN A 410 15.64 10.03 -4.83
C ASN A 410 16.60 8.85 -5.08
N ILE A 411 17.63 9.04 -5.91
CA ILE A 411 18.67 8.01 -6.15
C ILE A 411 19.33 7.50 -4.85
N LYS A 412 19.39 8.32 -3.80
CA LYS A 412 19.92 7.93 -2.49
C LYS A 412 18.98 6.98 -1.75
N PHE A 413 17.66 7.17 -1.87
CA PHE A 413 16.65 6.27 -1.30
C PHE A 413 16.65 4.93 -2.03
N PHE A 414 16.70 4.97 -3.35
CA PHE A 414 16.86 3.79 -4.19
C PHE A 414 18.12 2.99 -3.84
N ASN A 415 19.29 3.63 -3.77
CA ASN A 415 20.53 2.96 -3.40
C ASN A 415 20.52 2.44 -1.94
N LYS A 416 19.86 3.15 -1.02
CA LYS A 416 19.71 2.71 0.37
C LYS A 416 18.90 1.42 0.46
N PHE A 417 17.85 1.29 -0.32
CA PHE A 417 17.07 0.06 -0.42
C PHE A 417 17.92 -1.10 -0.98
N LEU A 418 18.61 -0.88 -2.10
CA LEU A 418 19.41 -1.93 -2.75
C LEU A 418 20.53 -2.48 -1.88
N LYS A 419 21.06 -1.70 -0.92
CA LYS A 419 22.10 -2.16 0.01
C LYS A 419 21.62 -3.14 1.08
N ASP A 420 20.31 -3.17 1.35
CA ASP A 420 19.72 -4.09 2.32
C ASP A 420 18.23 -4.29 2.05
N THR A 421 17.95 -5.14 1.07
CA THR A 421 16.58 -5.50 0.65
C THR A 421 15.80 -6.28 1.71
N THR A 422 16.48 -6.84 2.71
CA THR A 422 15.84 -7.56 3.83
C THR A 422 15.36 -6.64 4.94
N ALA A 423 15.91 -5.42 5.04
CA ALA A 423 15.53 -4.45 6.07
C ALA A 423 14.23 -3.69 5.78
N TYR A 424 13.74 -3.73 4.54
CA TYR A 424 12.58 -2.94 4.10
C TYR A 424 11.53 -3.84 3.43
N SER A 425 10.28 -3.67 3.87
CA SER A 425 9.12 -4.16 3.15
C SER A 425 8.70 -3.13 2.11
N PHE A 426 8.14 -3.60 0.98
CA PHE A 426 7.57 -2.72 -0.03
C PHE A 426 6.30 -2.03 0.49
N CYS A 427 5.45 -2.73 1.25
CA CYS A 427 4.15 -2.20 1.67
C CYS A 427 3.80 -2.37 3.16
N LYS A 428 4.70 -2.97 3.96
CA LYS A 428 4.55 -3.12 5.42
C LYS A 428 5.65 -2.36 6.16
N ASN A 429 5.65 -2.46 7.49
CA ASN A 429 6.67 -1.81 8.30
C ASN A 429 8.07 -2.38 7.99
N SER A 430 9.07 -1.50 8.01
CA SER A 430 10.49 -1.88 7.95
C SER A 430 10.91 -2.71 9.17
N ALA A 431 12.12 -3.29 9.14
CA ALA A 431 12.70 -4.01 10.27
C ALA A 431 12.80 -3.15 11.55
N ALA A 432 12.90 -1.83 11.39
CA ALA A 432 12.90 -0.85 12.49
C ALA A 432 11.48 -0.49 12.99
N GLY A 433 10.43 -1.10 12.43
CA GLY A 433 9.04 -0.83 12.79
C GLY A 433 8.45 0.45 12.19
N LEU A 434 9.19 1.13 11.29
CA LEU A 434 8.72 2.35 10.63
C LEU A 434 7.78 2.01 9.46
N SER A 435 6.63 2.67 9.42
CA SER A 435 5.62 2.60 8.34
C SER A 435 5.92 3.55 7.16
N ASP A 436 6.91 4.42 7.33
CA ASP A 436 7.49 5.26 6.29
C ASP A 436 9.00 5.36 6.56
N SER A 437 9.80 4.97 5.57
CA SER A 437 11.25 5.00 5.68
C SER A 437 11.90 5.20 4.33
N ALA A 438 13.07 5.84 4.31
CA ALA A 438 13.86 6.05 3.11
C ALA A 438 14.07 4.79 2.26
N GLY A 439 14.28 3.61 2.88
CA GLY A 439 14.43 2.37 2.13
C GLY A 439 13.11 1.82 1.57
N GLN A 440 11.99 1.98 2.27
CA GLN A 440 10.67 1.64 1.73
C GLN A 440 10.29 2.53 0.54
N ARG A 441 10.58 3.83 0.62
CA ARG A 441 10.41 4.76 -0.49
C ARG A 441 11.23 4.35 -1.72
N GLY A 442 12.47 3.92 -1.51
CA GLY A 442 13.33 3.32 -2.55
C GLY A 442 12.78 2.00 -3.12
N ALA A 443 12.24 1.13 -2.27
CA ALA A 443 11.61 -0.13 -2.67
C ALA A 443 10.40 0.11 -3.57
N MET A 444 9.48 1.00 -3.16
CA MET A 444 8.30 1.33 -3.95
C MET A 444 8.64 2.06 -5.25
N THR A 445 9.66 2.92 -5.23
CA THR A 445 10.19 3.53 -6.46
C THR A 445 10.67 2.45 -7.44
N LEU A 446 11.41 1.44 -6.98
CA LEU A 446 11.83 0.31 -7.82
C LEU A 446 10.63 -0.39 -8.46
N PHE A 447 9.65 -0.79 -7.64
CA PHE A 447 8.54 -1.60 -8.10
C PHE A 447 7.63 -0.84 -9.07
N LEU A 448 7.28 0.40 -8.75
CA LEU A 448 6.46 1.23 -9.63
C LEU A 448 7.22 1.60 -10.91
N SER A 449 8.53 1.86 -10.84
CA SER A 449 9.35 2.09 -12.03
C SER A 449 9.36 0.85 -12.93
N TRP A 450 9.58 -0.34 -12.37
CA TRP A 450 9.52 -1.58 -13.14
C TRP A 450 8.15 -1.77 -13.79
N CYS A 451 7.05 -1.59 -13.05
CA CYS A 451 5.68 -1.69 -13.61
C CYS A 451 5.44 -0.68 -14.74
N PHE A 452 5.86 0.58 -14.55
CA PHE A 452 5.71 1.64 -15.53
C PHE A 452 6.42 1.31 -16.85
N TRP A 453 7.69 0.90 -16.78
CA TRP A 453 8.47 0.54 -17.96
C TRP A 453 8.03 -0.79 -18.58
N LYS A 454 7.57 -1.74 -17.77
CA LYS A 454 6.95 -3.00 -18.25
C LYS A 454 5.67 -2.73 -19.05
N LYS A 455 4.91 -1.68 -18.70
CA LYS A 455 3.75 -1.21 -19.46
C LYS A 455 4.09 -0.41 -20.72
N GLY A 456 5.38 -0.30 -21.06
CA GLY A 456 5.87 0.44 -22.23
C GLY A 456 6.38 1.84 -21.88
N GLY A 457 6.11 2.33 -20.67
CA GLY A 457 6.68 3.57 -20.16
C GLY A 457 6.20 4.83 -20.87
N MET A 458 7.14 5.75 -21.10
CA MET A 458 6.91 6.99 -21.85
C MET A 458 8.08 7.31 -22.77
N ASP A 459 7.86 8.28 -23.65
CA ASP A 459 8.90 8.91 -24.46
C ASP A 459 8.75 10.43 -24.45
N TRP A 460 9.67 11.14 -25.11
CA TRP A 460 9.58 12.59 -25.28
C TRP A 460 9.23 12.94 -26.72
N ASP A 461 8.44 14.00 -26.88
CA ASP A 461 8.18 14.57 -28.19
C ASP A 461 9.49 14.99 -28.88
N VAL A 462 9.53 14.86 -30.21
CA VAL A 462 10.77 15.13 -30.97
C VAL A 462 11.10 16.61 -30.97
N ASP A 463 10.08 17.46 -31.06
CA ASP A 463 10.19 18.91 -31.27
C ASP A 463 10.15 19.67 -29.95
N ASN A 464 9.36 19.21 -28.98
CA ASN A 464 9.30 19.80 -27.63
C ASN A 464 9.53 18.75 -26.54
N LYS A 465 10.77 18.67 -26.06
CA LYS A 465 11.21 17.71 -25.03
C LYS A 465 10.56 17.89 -23.66
N VAL A 466 9.81 18.95 -23.42
CA VAL A 466 8.95 19.07 -22.22
C VAL A 466 7.77 18.10 -22.32
N ASN A 467 7.22 17.93 -23.52
CA ASN A 467 6.05 17.09 -23.78
C ASN A 467 6.40 15.61 -23.73
N LEU A 468 5.59 14.87 -22.97
CA LEU A 468 5.71 13.43 -22.83
C LEU A 468 4.71 12.71 -23.75
N ILE A 469 5.19 11.65 -24.40
CA ILE A 469 4.40 10.71 -25.20
C ILE A 469 4.16 9.47 -24.35
N ASP A 470 2.90 9.13 -24.10
CA ASP A 470 2.56 7.90 -23.42
C ASP A 470 2.86 6.69 -24.31
N LYS A 471 3.58 5.71 -23.77
CA LYS A 471 3.83 4.41 -24.39
C LYS A 471 3.16 3.27 -23.60
N GLY A 472 2.29 3.62 -22.66
CA GLY A 472 1.46 2.76 -21.83
C GLY A 472 1.72 2.94 -20.33
N GLY A 473 2.88 3.49 -19.95
CA GLY A 473 3.22 3.75 -18.55
C GLY A 473 2.41 4.90 -17.93
N ILE A 474 2.16 5.98 -18.66
CA ILE A 474 1.35 7.11 -18.14
C ILE A 474 -0.09 6.67 -17.93
N SER A 475 -0.66 5.93 -18.91
CA SER A 475 -1.99 5.33 -18.76
C SER A 475 -2.08 4.41 -17.53
N PHE A 476 -1.06 3.60 -17.27
CA PHE A 476 -0.98 2.77 -16.06
C PHE A 476 -1.03 3.60 -14.77
N LEU A 477 -0.23 4.67 -14.65
CA LEU A 477 -0.22 5.52 -13.45
C LEU A 477 -1.52 6.29 -13.26
N LYS A 478 -2.17 6.72 -14.35
CA LYS A 478 -3.50 7.35 -14.28
C LYS A 478 -4.56 6.38 -13.80
N GLU A 479 -4.54 5.14 -14.28
CA GLU A 479 -5.46 4.10 -13.78
C GLU A 479 -5.20 3.80 -12.30
N LEU A 480 -3.93 3.75 -11.89
CA LEU A 480 -3.53 3.57 -10.50
C LEU A 480 -4.11 4.67 -9.61
N ILE A 481 -3.97 5.94 -9.99
CA ILE A 481 -4.51 7.08 -9.23
C ILE A 481 -6.04 7.08 -9.20
N ASN A 482 -6.69 6.80 -10.33
CA ASN A 482 -8.15 6.92 -10.43
C ASN A 482 -8.92 5.72 -9.86
N SER A 483 -8.26 4.56 -9.70
CA SER A 483 -8.88 3.36 -9.12
C SER A 483 -9.40 3.57 -7.70
N GLU A 484 -10.42 2.81 -7.28
CA GLU A 484 -11.00 2.93 -5.93
C GLU A 484 -10.07 2.44 -4.81
N TYR A 485 -9.20 1.49 -5.14
CA TYR A 485 -8.22 0.88 -4.23
C TYR A 485 -7.17 1.87 -3.73
N THR A 486 -6.76 1.76 -2.47
CA THR A 486 -5.79 2.69 -1.85
C THR A 486 -4.45 2.04 -1.55
N GLY A 487 -4.40 0.71 -1.49
CA GLY A 487 -3.23 -0.04 -1.03
C GLY A 487 -2.53 -0.84 -2.12
N TRP A 488 -1.90 -1.93 -1.71
CA TRP A 488 -1.03 -2.78 -2.53
C TRP A 488 -1.74 -3.32 -3.78
N GLU A 489 -3.01 -3.68 -3.63
CA GLU A 489 -3.89 -4.18 -4.67
C GLU A 489 -4.19 -3.16 -5.79
N ALA A 490 -4.08 -1.86 -5.51
CA ALA A 490 -4.34 -0.81 -6.49
C ALA A 490 -3.39 -0.91 -7.70
N ILE A 491 -2.14 -1.33 -7.44
CA ILE A 491 -1.11 -1.54 -8.47
C ILE A 491 -1.57 -2.63 -9.44
N GLY A 492 -2.00 -3.76 -8.90
CA GLY A 492 -2.41 -4.90 -9.71
C GLY A 492 -3.72 -4.67 -10.46
N TYR A 493 -4.65 -3.93 -9.86
CA TYR A 493 -5.85 -3.47 -10.55
C TYR A 493 -5.49 -2.61 -11.77
N ALA A 494 -4.67 -1.58 -11.59
CA ALA A 494 -4.27 -0.68 -12.66
C ALA A 494 -3.42 -1.37 -13.73
N PHE A 495 -2.62 -2.36 -13.33
CA PHE A 495 -1.83 -3.14 -14.27
C PHE A 495 -2.68 -4.20 -14.99
N GLY A 496 -3.79 -4.66 -14.41
CA GLY A 496 -4.57 -5.80 -14.92
C GLY A 496 -3.93 -7.16 -14.59
N THR A 497 -3.07 -7.23 -13.57
CA THR A 497 -2.43 -8.46 -13.09
C THR A 497 -2.22 -8.34 -11.58
N PRO A 498 -2.54 -9.35 -10.76
CA PRO A 498 -2.41 -9.23 -9.30
C PRO A 498 -1.03 -8.76 -8.84
N THR A 499 -0.98 -7.87 -7.85
CA THR A 499 0.27 -7.22 -7.43
C THR A 499 1.33 -8.21 -6.95
N ASP A 500 0.94 -9.27 -6.24
CA ASP A 500 1.86 -10.32 -5.79
C ASP A 500 2.53 -11.04 -6.97
N THR A 501 1.78 -11.26 -8.06
CA THR A 501 2.31 -11.85 -9.28
C THR A 501 3.34 -10.91 -9.92
N LEU A 502 3.01 -9.62 -10.02
CA LEU A 502 3.93 -8.60 -10.53
C LEU A 502 5.19 -8.47 -9.70
N PHE A 503 5.08 -8.55 -8.38
CA PHE A 503 6.23 -8.53 -7.48
C PHE A 503 7.19 -9.67 -7.78
N LEU A 504 6.69 -10.90 -7.93
CA LEU A 504 7.52 -12.05 -8.27
C LEU A 504 8.09 -11.96 -9.70
N GLU A 505 7.32 -11.47 -10.67
CA GLU A 505 7.81 -11.24 -12.03
C GLU A 505 8.92 -10.18 -12.08
N MET A 506 8.83 -9.13 -11.25
CA MET A 506 9.89 -8.15 -11.09
C MET A 506 11.17 -8.81 -10.59
N LEU A 507 11.09 -9.68 -9.57
CA LEU A 507 12.27 -10.38 -9.05
C LEU A 507 12.91 -11.30 -10.10
N ASP A 508 12.09 -12.04 -10.84
CA ASP A 508 12.54 -12.86 -11.98
C ASP A 508 13.25 -11.98 -13.04
N SER A 509 12.71 -10.79 -13.33
CA SER A 509 13.29 -9.85 -14.29
C SER A 509 14.62 -9.27 -13.81
N ILE A 510 14.72 -8.86 -12.55
CA ILE A 510 15.92 -8.22 -11.98
C ILE A 510 17.08 -9.22 -11.92
N ILE A 511 16.82 -10.45 -11.45
CA ILE A 511 17.87 -11.46 -11.29
C ILE A 511 18.47 -11.87 -12.65
N GLN A 512 17.66 -11.82 -13.72
CA GLN A 512 18.10 -12.04 -15.09
C GLN A 512 18.87 -10.85 -15.67
N SER A 513 18.38 -9.60 -15.50
CA SER A 513 18.97 -8.41 -16.13
C SER A 513 20.33 -8.04 -15.56
N CYS A 514 20.56 -8.27 -14.26
CA CYS A 514 21.82 -7.97 -13.58
C CYS A 514 23.01 -8.86 -13.97
N ASN A 515 22.87 -9.73 -14.97
CA ASN A 515 23.88 -10.72 -15.36
C ASN A 515 24.94 -10.22 -16.36
N ASN A 516 24.62 -9.17 -17.11
CA ASN A 516 25.53 -8.65 -18.12
C ASN A 516 26.50 -7.70 -17.38
N LYS A 517 27.81 -8.00 -17.36
CA LYS A 517 28.85 -7.16 -16.75
C LYS A 517 28.99 -5.77 -17.38
N GLU A 518 28.17 -5.47 -18.38
CA GLU A 518 27.98 -4.15 -18.95
C GLU A 518 26.82 -3.48 -18.19
N SER A 519 27.07 -2.29 -17.65
CA SER A 519 26.05 -1.47 -16.98
C SER A 519 24.73 -1.48 -17.76
N VAL A 520 23.61 -1.74 -17.09
CA VAL A 520 22.30 -1.67 -17.75
C VAL A 520 22.10 -0.24 -18.23
N SER A 521 22.00 -0.06 -19.55
CA SER A 521 21.69 1.25 -20.14
C SER A 521 20.33 1.70 -19.61
N CYS A 522 20.29 2.87 -18.99
CA CYS A 522 19.07 3.48 -18.50
C CYS A 522 18.66 4.63 -19.41
N LYS A 523 17.35 4.76 -19.63
CA LYS A 523 16.78 5.92 -20.31
C LYS A 523 17.05 7.19 -19.49
N LYS A 524 17.48 8.25 -20.18
CA LYS A 524 17.78 9.56 -19.59
C LYS A 524 16.83 10.62 -20.13
N ASP A 525 16.51 11.57 -19.26
CA ASP A 525 15.76 12.74 -19.65
C ASP A 525 16.59 13.63 -20.59
N PRO A 526 16.05 14.04 -21.74
CA PRO A 526 16.79 14.82 -22.73
C PRO A 526 17.06 16.28 -22.32
N LEU A 527 16.34 16.83 -21.32
CA LEU A 527 16.54 18.21 -20.84
C LEU A 527 17.52 18.25 -19.68
N THR A 528 17.40 17.34 -18.72
CA THR A 528 18.21 17.33 -17.51
C THR A 528 19.40 16.37 -17.58
N ASN A 529 19.39 15.43 -18.52
CA ASN A 529 20.34 14.32 -18.65
C ASN A 529 20.37 13.37 -17.43
N GLU A 530 19.34 13.42 -16.58
CA GLU A 530 19.19 12.52 -15.43
C GLU A 530 18.53 11.21 -15.84
N ALA A 531 18.87 10.10 -15.18
CA ALA A 531 18.21 8.83 -15.47
C ALA A 531 16.75 8.87 -14.99
N VAL A 532 15.83 8.35 -15.81
CA VAL A 532 14.40 8.25 -15.48
C VAL A 532 13.98 6.80 -15.20
N GLU A 533 14.80 5.84 -15.62
CA GLU A 533 14.67 4.41 -15.32
C GLU A 533 15.49 4.06 -14.09
N PHE A 534 14.84 3.75 -12.97
CA PHE A 534 15.52 3.32 -11.74
C PHE A 534 15.41 1.80 -11.62
N LEU A 535 16.42 1.13 -12.18
CA LEU A 535 16.57 -0.32 -12.15
C LEU A 535 17.89 -0.68 -11.45
N PRO A 536 18.02 -1.88 -10.85
CA PRO A 536 19.30 -2.29 -10.28
C PRO A 536 20.35 -2.45 -11.38
N CYS A 537 21.63 -2.47 -11.00
CA CYS A 537 22.74 -2.75 -11.94
C CYS A 537 22.97 -1.69 -13.03
N MET A 538 22.61 -0.43 -12.79
CA MET A 538 22.91 0.70 -13.69
C MET A 538 24.40 1.07 -13.71
N GLY A 539 25.23 0.53 -12.82
CA GLY A 539 26.66 0.81 -12.76
C GLY A 539 27.01 2.13 -12.10
N GLU A 540 28.18 2.70 -12.43
CA GLU A 540 28.59 4.03 -11.94
C GLU A 540 27.85 5.11 -12.72
N ILE A 541 27.19 6.01 -11.99
CA ILE A 541 26.53 7.17 -12.55
C ILE A 541 27.22 8.40 -11.95
N ASP A 542 27.68 9.29 -12.82
CA ASP A 542 28.22 10.59 -12.45
C ASP A 542 27.21 11.68 -12.82
N TYR A 543 26.81 12.46 -11.81
CA TYR A 543 25.96 13.63 -11.98
C TYR A 543 26.59 14.81 -11.25
N ASN A 544 27.06 15.81 -12.00
CA ASN A 544 27.70 17.02 -11.48
C ASN A 544 28.83 16.75 -10.47
N GLY A 545 29.63 15.69 -10.69
CA GLY A 545 30.73 15.29 -9.80
C GLY A 545 30.30 14.45 -8.60
N PHE A 546 28.99 14.22 -8.42
CA PHE A 546 28.47 13.21 -7.49
C PHE A 546 28.45 11.85 -8.19
N LYS A 547 29.33 10.96 -7.74
CA LYS A 547 29.40 9.58 -8.22
C LYS A 547 28.64 8.64 -7.30
N ILE A 548 27.74 7.85 -7.88
CA ILE A 548 27.03 6.80 -7.17
C ILE A 548 27.04 5.53 -8.00
N THR A 549 27.38 4.40 -7.38
CA THR A 549 27.29 3.09 -8.01
C THR A 549 25.97 2.45 -7.63
N ILE A 550 25.18 2.10 -8.65
CA ILE A 550 23.94 1.35 -8.50
C ILE A 550 24.25 -0.11 -8.82
N SER A 551 24.39 -0.90 -7.76
CA SER A 551 24.79 -2.31 -7.82
C SER A 551 23.60 -3.26 -7.96
N GLU A 552 23.91 -4.56 -7.94
CA GLU A 552 22.93 -5.60 -7.64
C GLU A 552 22.29 -5.40 -6.26
N PRO A 553 21.06 -5.89 -6.06
CA PRO A 553 20.44 -5.92 -4.74
C PRO A 553 21.23 -6.81 -3.77
N GLU A 554 21.42 -6.32 -2.55
CA GLU A 554 22.05 -6.99 -1.42
C GLU A 554 21.03 -7.17 -0.28
N PRO A 555 21.25 -8.12 0.64
CA PRO A 555 22.37 -9.06 0.69
C PRO A 555 22.24 -10.22 -0.31
N LYS A 556 23.38 -10.69 -0.83
CA LYS A 556 23.51 -12.03 -1.42
C LYS A 556 23.75 -13.05 -0.31
N ILE A 557 22.71 -13.80 0.05
CA ILE A 557 22.72 -14.77 1.14
C ILE A 557 23.65 -15.94 0.81
N LYS A 558 24.59 -16.23 1.71
CA LYS A 558 25.51 -17.37 1.64
C LYS A 558 25.10 -18.46 2.62
N GLU A 559 25.79 -19.59 2.54
CA GLU A 559 25.57 -20.70 3.47
C GLU A 559 25.83 -20.27 4.92
N GLY A 560 24.84 -20.50 5.79
CA GLY A 560 24.93 -20.15 7.20
C GLY A 560 24.69 -18.68 7.55
N ASP A 561 24.50 -17.80 6.56
CA ASP A 561 24.08 -16.42 6.84
C ASP A 561 22.69 -16.43 7.48
N VAL A 562 22.55 -15.65 8.57
CA VAL A 562 21.31 -15.55 9.33
C VAL A 562 20.63 -14.23 9.02
N ILE A 563 19.44 -14.31 8.41
CA ILE A 563 18.54 -13.18 8.31
C ILE A 563 17.75 -13.12 9.61
N LYS A 564 18.08 -12.13 10.45
CA LYS A 564 17.45 -11.97 11.78
C LYS A 564 15.93 -11.90 11.69
N ARG A 565 15.41 -11.16 10.72
CA ARG A 565 13.99 -11.03 10.44
C ARG A 565 13.77 -10.86 8.95
N PHE A 566 13.14 -11.82 8.33
CA PHE A 566 12.69 -11.76 6.95
C PHE A 566 11.27 -11.18 6.93
N LEU A 567 11.10 -10.02 6.28
CA LEU A 567 9.87 -9.24 6.36
C LEU A 567 8.85 -9.67 5.30
N PRO A 568 7.54 -9.46 5.54
CA PRO A 568 6.54 -9.52 4.47
C PRO A 568 6.90 -8.57 3.32
N TYR A 569 6.65 -8.99 2.08
CA TYR A 569 6.97 -8.25 0.86
C TYR A 569 8.40 -7.72 0.89
N SER A 570 9.35 -8.61 1.17
CA SER A 570 10.79 -8.37 1.04
C SER A 570 11.43 -9.53 0.29
N PHE A 571 12.68 -9.39 -0.12
CA PHE A 571 13.40 -10.45 -0.82
C PHE A 571 14.88 -10.41 -0.50
N ALA A 572 15.58 -11.49 -0.84
CA ALA A 572 17.04 -11.54 -0.88
C ALA A 572 17.49 -12.45 -2.01
N PHE A 573 18.59 -12.11 -2.67
CA PHE A 573 19.23 -12.97 -3.65
C PHE A 573 20.16 -13.96 -2.97
N LEU A 574 20.40 -15.09 -3.61
CA LEU A 574 21.31 -16.12 -3.12
C LEU A 574 22.64 -15.99 -3.84
N ASP A 575 23.72 -16.17 -3.10
CA ASP A 575 25.05 -16.25 -3.67
C ASP A 575 25.16 -17.51 -4.55
N ASN A 576 25.76 -17.39 -5.73
CA ASN A 576 25.89 -18.51 -6.67
C ASN A 576 26.63 -19.71 -6.06
N SER A 577 27.51 -19.47 -5.08
CA SER A 577 28.19 -20.54 -4.36
C SER A 577 27.21 -21.49 -3.67
N LEU A 578 25.98 -21.08 -3.31
CA LEU A 578 24.95 -21.98 -2.76
C LEU A 578 24.42 -22.98 -3.79
N LEU A 579 24.54 -22.68 -5.08
CA LEU A 579 23.96 -23.45 -6.17
C LEU A 579 25.00 -24.31 -6.91
N GLU A 580 26.29 -24.02 -6.75
CA GLU A 580 27.42 -24.76 -7.36
C GLU A 580 27.83 -25.96 -6.49
N ILE A 581 27.58 -27.19 -6.96
CA ILE A 581 28.07 -28.46 -6.37
C ILE A 581 28.28 -29.52 -7.48
N GLU A 582 29.08 -30.55 -7.22
CA GLU A 582 29.48 -31.63 -8.14
C GLU A 582 28.41 -32.73 -8.39
N ASN A 583 27.31 -32.76 -7.63
CA ASN A 583 26.31 -33.83 -7.71
C ASN A 583 25.24 -33.57 -8.80
N ILE A 584 24.50 -34.62 -9.21
CA ILE A 584 23.39 -34.49 -10.18
C ILE A 584 22.20 -33.73 -9.56
N TYR A 585 22.02 -33.85 -8.25
CA TYR A 585 20.97 -33.16 -7.48
C TYR A 585 21.58 -32.39 -6.31
N ASN A 586 21.06 -31.20 -6.06
CA ASN A 586 21.39 -30.31 -4.96
C ASN A 586 20.28 -30.33 -3.91
N VAL A 587 20.65 -30.24 -2.63
CA VAL A 587 19.70 -30.11 -1.52
C VAL A 587 20.07 -28.89 -0.68
N LEU A 588 19.12 -27.96 -0.57
CA LEU A 588 19.17 -26.84 0.36
C LEU A 588 18.15 -27.07 1.47
N THR A 589 18.59 -26.95 2.72
CA THR A 589 17.72 -27.01 3.88
C THR A 589 17.54 -25.61 4.45
N PHE A 590 16.28 -25.18 4.58
CA PHE A 590 15.88 -23.90 5.13
C PHE A 590 15.47 -24.05 6.60
N TYR A 591 15.92 -23.14 7.45
CA TYR A 591 15.65 -23.13 8.89
C TYR A 591 15.12 -21.77 9.31
N SER A 592 14.29 -21.76 10.35
CA SER A 592 13.80 -20.56 11.04
C SER A 592 13.39 -20.93 12.47
N GLU A 593 13.45 -19.96 13.38
CA GLU A 593 12.91 -20.11 14.72
C GLU A 593 11.39 -19.95 14.73
N ASN A 594 10.88 -18.96 13.99
CA ASN A 594 9.45 -18.71 13.83
C ASN A 594 9.16 -18.41 12.37
N LEU A 595 8.35 -19.26 11.72
CA LEU A 595 7.83 -19.03 10.39
C LEU A 595 6.35 -18.68 10.50
N GLU A 596 6.00 -17.48 10.02
CA GLU A 596 4.62 -17.00 9.91
C GLU A 596 4.21 -17.05 8.44
N ASP A 597 3.12 -17.76 8.14
CA ASP A 597 2.65 -18.05 6.77
C ASP A 597 3.75 -18.71 5.92
N SER A 598 4.19 -18.08 4.83
CA SER A 598 4.98 -18.75 3.82
C SER A 598 6.04 -17.86 3.18
N ILE A 599 7.22 -18.46 3.00
CA ILE A 599 8.33 -17.89 2.24
C ILE A 599 8.43 -18.62 0.91
N LEU A 600 8.76 -17.88 -0.14
CA LEU A 600 8.96 -18.40 -1.48
C LEU A 600 10.45 -18.49 -1.78
N PHE A 601 10.87 -19.62 -2.33
CA PHE A 601 12.20 -19.83 -2.89
C PHE A 601 12.07 -20.07 -4.38
N SER A 602 12.81 -19.31 -5.20
CA SER A 602 12.74 -19.39 -6.66
C SER A 602 14.12 -19.64 -7.25
N LEU A 603 14.17 -20.54 -8.24
CA LEU A 603 15.28 -20.84 -9.13
C LEU A 603 14.95 -20.28 -10.51
N VAL A 604 15.82 -19.44 -11.04
CA VAL A 604 15.66 -18.79 -12.35
C VAL A 604 16.80 -19.24 -13.24
N ARG A 605 16.50 -19.74 -14.44
CA ARG A 605 17.50 -20.15 -15.43
C ARG A 605 17.99 -18.98 -16.26
#